data_AF-A0A812R087-F1
#
_entry.id   AF-A0A812R087-F1
#
_cell.length_a   1.000
_cell.length_b   1.000
_cell.length_c   1.000
_cell.angle_alpha   90.00
_cell.angle_beta   90.00
_cell.angle_gamma   90.00
#
_symmetry.space_group_name_H-M   'P 1'
#
loop_
_entity.id
_entity.type
_entity.pdbx_description
1 polymer ?
#
loop_
_entity_poly.entity_id
_entity_poly.type
_entity_poly.pdbx_seq_one_letter_code
_entity_poly.pdbx_strand_id
1 'polypeptide(L)'
;DYFNIEERWVVRLNEAMKKRQDTKAQDIEKLYEVLEKARSPTGLLTVQIGKMECGQFVGKIKPDKDVERMARKFKLDDHVTSRVTELKVWRKRNGEEDRAMKDLERIEYHLRFAKRPNALCTLLVGRLLEGEIDELPDLTNAEKIMTDFKLDEDACSKMREIIEKRSEDEERVLTCVRKHLKNSSNASSMLCKIARQLIDGHDLPDPPERPQKGKGGGKDGKDDGERGERRDRDGDRHHDRDRNDRGHRRDRSRSRSRDRRDRRDSRGR
;
A
#
# COMPACT_ATOMS: atom_id res chain seq x y z
N ASP A 1 -17.61 26.35 13.35
CA ASP A 1 -16.99 26.20 14.69
C ASP A 1 -16.23 24.89 14.91
N TYR A 2 -16.73 23.70 14.56
CA TYR A 2 -16.03 22.43 14.89
C TYR A 2 -14.59 22.31 14.37
N PHE A 3 -14.29 22.81 13.16
CA PHE A 3 -12.96 22.74 12.54
C PHE A 3 -12.20 24.07 12.47
N ASN A 4 -12.74 25.16 13.05
CA ASN A 4 -12.19 26.52 12.96
C ASN A 4 -11.82 26.94 11.52
N ILE A 5 -12.70 26.65 10.56
CA ILE A 5 -12.53 27.02 9.14
C ILE A 5 -12.76 28.52 8.97
N GLU A 6 -11.84 29.20 8.28
CA GLU A 6 -11.97 30.61 7.95
C GLU A 6 -13.20 30.89 7.08
N GLU A 7 -13.87 32.01 7.33
CA GLU A 7 -15.13 32.38 6.69
C GLU A 7 -15.06 32.38 5.15
N ARG A 8 -13.94 32.82 4.57
CA ARG A 8 -13.72 32.80 3.10
C ARG A 8 -13.93 31.41 2.48
N TRP A 9 -13.54 30.35 3.19
CA TRP A 9 -13.66 28.98 2.69
C TRP A 9 -15.08 28.43 2.88
N VAL A 10 -15.79 28.91 3.90
CA VAL A 10 -17.21 28.59 4.12
C VAL A 10 -18.05 29.16 2.99
N VAL A 11 -17.79 30.42 2.58
CA VAL A 11 -18.48 31.06 1.45
C VAL A 11 -18.24 30.27 0.16
N ARG A 12 -16.97 29.97 -0.15
CA ARG A 12 -16.60 29.22 -1.36
C ARG A 12 -17.20 27.80 -1.37
N LEU A 13 -17.19 27.11 -0.22
CA LEU A 13 -17.84 25.81 -0.07
C LEU A 13 -19.35 25.90 -0.35
N ASN A 14 -20.02 26.92 0.20
CA ASN A 14 -21.44 27.12 -0.02
C ASN A 14 -21.77 27.38 -1.50
N GLU A 15 -20.94 28.13 -2.21
CA GLU A 15 -21.07 28.34 -3.66
C GLU A 15 -20.92 27.04 -4.46
N ALA A 16 -19.92 26.21 -4.12
CA ALA A 16 -19.76 24.89 -4.74
C ALA A 16 -20.97 23.98 -4.46
N MET A 17 -21.47 23.98 -3.22
CA MET A 17 -22.63 23.19 -2.80
C MET A 17 -23.95 23.64 -3.44
N LYS A 18 -24.11 24.93 -3.77
CA LYS A 18 -25.29 25.43 -4.48
C LYS A 18 -25.44 24.82 -5.87
N LYS A 19 -24.33 24.42 -6.50
CA LYS A 19 -24.33 23.72 -7.80
C LYS A 19 -24.63 22.23 -7.68
N ARG A 20 -24.63 21.68 -6.47
CA ARG A 20 -24.69 20.24 -6.15
C ARG A 20 -25.77 19.94 -5.10
N GLN A 21 -26.95 20.57 -5.23
CA GLN A 21 -27.99 20.48 -4.19
C GLN A 21 -28.53 19.06 -3.99
N ASP A 22 -28.52 18.26 -5.04
CA ASP A 22 -28.93 16.85 -5.07
C ASP A 22 -28.03 15.94 -4.22
N THR A 23 -26.73 16.23 -4.17
CA THR A 23 -25.72 15.43 -3.46
C THR A 23 -25.22 16.08 -2.17
N LYS A 24 -25.75 17.26 -1.81
CA LYS A 24 -25.31 18.09 -0.69
C LYS A 24 -25.16 17.33 0.63
N ALA A 25 -26.15 16.51 1.02
CA ALA A 25 -26.08 15.77 2.28
C ALA A 25 -24.92 14.76 2.31
N GLN A 26 -24.75 14.02 1.22
CA GLN A 26 -23.68 13.03 1.05
C GLN A 26 -22.31 13.70 0.98
N ASP A 27 -22.24 14.86 0.31
CA ASP A 27 -21.02 15.62 0.15
C ASP A 27 -20.56 16.21 1.50
N ILE A 28 -21.49 16.74 2.30
CA ILE A 28 -21.19 17.25 3.65
C ILE A 28 -20.75 16.13 4.60
N GLU A 29 -21.44 14.99 4.58
CA GLU A 29 -21.07 13.84 5.42
C GLU A 29 -19.66 13.35 5.07
N LYS A 30 -19.36 13.22 3.77
CA LYS A 30 -18.02 12.86 3.30
C LYS A 30 -16.98 13.87 3.75
N LEU A 31 -17.22 15.17 3.54
CA LEU A 31 -16.30 16.22 3.97
C LEU A 31 -15.99 16.13 5.47
N TYR A 32 -17.03 15.95 6.30
CA TYR A 32 -16.84 15.84 7.74
C TYR A 32 -15.89 14.69 8.12
N GLU A 33 -16.09 13.50 7.55
CA GLU A 33 -15.24 12.33 7.80
C GLU A 33 -13.78 12.55 7.40
N VAL A 34 -13.53 13.20 6.24
CA VAL A 34 -12.15 13.42 5.79
C VAL A 34 -11.49 14.54 6.61
N LEU A 35 -12.23 15.60 6.95
CA LEU A 35 -11.71 16.71 7.74
C LEU A 35 -11.41 16.32 9.18
N GLU A 36 -12.20 15.43 9.78
CA GLU A 36 -11.96 14.92 11.14
C GLU A 36 -10.63 14.18 11.27
N LYS A 37 -10.21 13.48 10.23
CA LYS A 37 -8.93 12.73 10.20
C LYS A 37 -7.76 13.58 9.72
N ALA A 38 -8.00 14.81 9.26
CA ALA A 38 -6.99 15.62 8.61
C ALA A 38 -6.07 16.32 9.63
N ARG A 39 -4.75 16.32 9.34
CA ARG A 39 -3.78 17.11 10.11
C ARG A 39 -4.01 18.63 9.98
N SER A 40 -4.56 19.05 8.83
CA SER A 40 -4.96 20.43 8.56
C SER A 40 -6.33 20.44 7.87
N PRO A 41 -7.43 20.60 8.64
CA PRO A 41 -8.79 20.62 8.09
C PRO A 41 -8.98 21.74 7.06
N THR A 42 -8.48 22.95 7.33
CA THR A 42 -8.63 24.08 6.41
C THR A 42 -7.93 23.86 5.07
N GLY A 43 -6.66 23.42 5.09
CA GLY A 43 -5.93 23.16 3.84
C GLY A 43 -6.50 21.98 3.05
N LEU A 44 -7.02 20.95 3.74
CA LEU A 44 -7.68 19.85 3.05
C LEU A 44 -9.02 20.29 2.44
N LEU A 45 -9.79 21.12 3.14
CA LEU A 45 -11.05 21.65 2.64
C LEU A 45 -10.84 22.41 1.33
N THR A 46 -9.78 23.20 1.20
CA THR A 46 -9.52 23.94 -0.05
C THR A 46 -9.30 23.01 -1.24
N VAL A 47 -8.63 21.88 -1.03
CA VAL A 47 -8.44 20.85 -2.06
C VAL A 47 -9.77 20.21 -2.43
N GLN A 48 -10.61 19.89 -1.44
CA GLN A 48 -11.93 19.27 -1.70
C GLN A 48 -12.88 20.22 -2.42
N ILE A 49 -12.88 21.52 -2.07
CA ILE A 49 -13.64 22.54 -2.80
C ILE A 49 -13.21 22.58 -4.27
N GLY A 50 -11.89 22.56 -4.54
CA GLY A 50 -11.39 22.48 -5.92
C GLY A 50 -11.90 21.24 -6.67
N LYS A 51 -11.89 20.07 -6.03
CA LYS A 51 -12.49 18.85 -6.60
C LYS A 51 -14.00 18.98 -6.87
N MET A 52 -14.73 19.68 -6.00
CA MET A 52 -16.16 19.94 -6.19
C MET A 52 -16.41 20.86 -7.39
N GLU A 53 -15.61 21.91 -7.52
CA GLU A 53 -15.69 22.88 -8.63
C GLU A 53 -15.36 22.23 -9.98
N CYS A 54 -14.40 21.31 -10.02
CA CYS A 54 -14.05 20.52 -11.21
C CYS A 54 -14.98 19.31 -11.44
N GLY A 55 -16.01 19.10 -10.62
CA GLY A 55 -16.94 17.98 -10.77
C GLY A 55 -16.39 16.59 -10.41
N GLN A 56 -15.13 16.51 -9.95
CA GLN A 56 -14.48 15.26 -9.56
C GLN A 56 -14.91 14.76 -8.18
N PHE A 57 -15.46 15.63 -7.33
CA PHE A 57 -15.86 15.23 -5.99
C PHE A 57 -17.04 14.25 -6.00
N VAL A 58 -16.91 13.18 -5.22
CA VAL A 58 -17.96 12.19 -4.98
C VAL A 58 -18.26 12.15 -3.48
N GLY A 59 -19.50 12.42 -3.11
CA GLY A 59 -19.98 12.34 -1.73
C GLY A 59 -19.98 10.91 -1.18
N LYS A 60 -20.46 10.75 0.05
CA LYS A 60 -20.51 9.44 0.70
C LYS A 60 -21.55 8.56 0.00
N ILE A 61 -21.06 7.51 -0.65
CA ILE A 61 -21.88 6.55 -1.41
C ILE A 61 -21.64 5.17 -0.82
N LYS A 62 -22.70 4.37 -0.74
CA LYS A 62 -22.59 2.97 -0.35
C LYS A 62 -21.85 2.19 -1.44
N PRO A 63 -20.86 1.36 -1.07
CA PRO A 63 -20.20 0.50 -2.04
C PRO A 63 -21.24 -0.43 -2.69
N ASP A 64 -21.04 -0.72 -3.97
CA ASP A 64 -21.88 -1.70 -4.65
C ASP A 64 -21.39 -3.13 -4.39
N LYS A 65 -22.14 -4.11 -4.91
CA LYS A 65 -21.86 -5.54 -4.69
C LYS A 65 -20.49 -5.97 -5.22
N ASP A 66 -19.98 -5.34 -6.29
CA ASP A 66 -18.68 -5.70 -6.86
C ASP A 66 -17.54 -5.17 -5.99
N VAL A 67 -17.65 -3.91 -5.56
CA VAL A 67 -16.68 -3.28 -4.66
C VAL A 67 -16.70 -3.97 -3.30
N GLU A 68 -17.87 -4.32 -2.76
CA GLU A 68 -17.99 -5.09 -1.52
C GLU A 68 -17.36 -6.49 -1.64
N ARG A 69 -17.57 -7.18 -2.77
CA ARG A 69 -16.95 -8.49 -3.02
C ARG A 69 -15.42 -8.38 -3.00
N MET A 70 -14.87 -7.39 -3.71
CA MET A 70 -13.43 -7.16 -3.75
C MET A 70 -12.89 -6.77 -2.37
N ALA A 71 -13.58 -5.87 -1.66
CA ALA A 71 -13.20 -5.45 -0.32
C ALA A 71 -13.13 -6.62 0.67
N ARG A 72 -14.11 -7.53 0.63
CA ARG A 72 -14.10 -8.75 1.45
C ARG A 72 -12.98 -9.71 1.05
N LYS A 73 -12.76 -9.91 -0.26
CA LYS A 73 -11.74 -10.83 -0.78
C LYS A 73 -10.33 -10.42 -0.35
N PHE A 74 -10.00 -9.13 -0.43
CA PHE A 74 -8.67 -8.61 -0.10
C PHE A 74 -8.55 -7.97 1.28
N LYS A 75 -9.61 -8.05 2.10
CA LYS A 75 -9.71 -7.40 3.42
C LYS A 75 -9.34 -5.92 3.35
N LEU A 76 -9.96 -5.22 2.40
CA LEU A 76 -9.76 -3.79 2.22
C LEU A 76 -10.43 -3.03 3.36
N ASP A 77 -9.79 -1.97 3.85
CA ASP A 77 -10.37 -1.10 4.86
C ASP A 77 -11.47 -0.20 4.26
N ASP A 78 -12.25 0.45 5.13
CA ASP A 78 -13.37 1.31 4.73
C ASP A 78 -12.91 2.51 3.89
N HIS A 79 -11.70 3.02 4.15
CA HIS A 79 -11.16 4.16 3.41
C HIS A 79 -10.86 3.77 1.96
N VAL A 80 -10.18 2.64 1.76
CA VAL A 80 -9.84 2.07 0.45
C VAL A 80 -11.10 1.69 -0.30
N THR A 81 -12.05 1.02 0.37
CA THR A 81 -13.36 0.66 -0.20
C THR A 81 -14.12 1.90 -0.68
N SER A 82 -14.08 2.99 0.09
CA SER A 82 -14.69 4.25 -0.32
C SER A 82 -14.01 4.85 -1.54
N ARG A 83 -12.68 4.76 -1.67
CA ARG A 83 -11.95 5.27 -2.85
C ARG A 83 -12.27 4.47 -4.11
N VAL A 84 -12.35 3.15 -4.01
CA VAL A 84 -12.76 2.29 -5.15
C VAL A 84 -14.18 2.64 -5.58
N THR A 85 -15.09 2.84 -4.61
CA THR A 85 -16.48 3.25 -4.90
C THR A 85 -16.50 4.59 -5.64
N GLU A 86 -15.70 5.55 -5.20
CA GLU A 86 -15.55 6.86 -5.85
C GLU A 86 -15.08 6.72 -7.30
N LEU A 87 -14.05 5.90 -7.57
CA LEU A 87 -13.58 5.62 -8.93
C LEU A 87 -14.68 5.06 -9.83
N LYS A 88 -15.43 4.05 -9.36
CA LYS A 88 -16.49 3.44 -10.16
C LYS A 88 -17.60 4.43 -10.48
N VAL A 89 -18.02 5.23 -9.49
CA VAL A 89 -19.04 6.26 -9.67
C VAL A 89 -18.55 7.37 -10.61
N TRP A 90 -17.29 7.78 -10.48
CA TRP A 90 -16.68 8.79 -11.33
C TRP A 90 -16.67 8.36 -12.80
N ARG A 91 -16.19 7.15 -13.11
CA ARG A 91 -16.24 6.56 -14.46
C ARG A 91 -17.67 6.47 -15.00
N LYS A 92 -18.62 6.05 -14.17
CA LYS A 92 -20.04 5.96 -14.55
C LYS A 92 -20.63 7.32 -14.92
N ARG A 93 -20.30 8.38 -14.17
CA ARG A 93 -20.75 9.76 -14.48
C ARG A 93 -20.21 10.28 -15.80
N ASN A 94 -19.00 9.84 -16.18
CA ASN A 94 -18.38 10.19 -17.46
C ASN A 94 -18.85 9.29 -18.63
N GLY A 95 -19.80 8.38 -18.41
CA GLY A 95 -20.31 7.47 -19.44
C GLY A 95 -19.40 6.27 -19.73
N GLU A 96 -18.41 6.00 -18.86
CA GLU A 96 -17.39 4.97 -19.06
C GLU A 96 -17.64 3.73 -18.19
N GLU A 97 -18.86 3.19 -18.21
CA GLU A 97 -19.25 2.06 -17.34
C GLU A 97 -18.44 0.78 -17.62
N ASP A 98 -18.14 0.50 -18.89
CA ASP A 98 -17.29 -0.63 -19.28
C ASP A 98 -15.86 -0.47 -18.75
N ARG A 99 -15.32 0.76 -18.74
CA ARG A 99 -13.98 1.03 -18.17
C ARG A 99 -14.00 0.87 -16.67
N ALA A 100 -15.07 1.27 -16.00
CA ALA A 100 -15.22 1.07 -14.56
C ALA A 100 -15.11 -0.41 -14.17
N MET A 101 -15.71 -1.31 -14.96
CA MET A 101 -15.62 -2.76 -14.74
C MET A 101 -14.20 -3.28 -15.02
N LYS A 102 -13.58 -2.86 -16.13
CA LYS A 102 -12.18 -3.22 -16.45
C LYS A 102 -11.19 -2.74 -15.39
N ASP A 103 -11.36 -1.52 -14.88
CA ASP A 103 -10.53 -0.96 -13.83
C ASP A 103 -10.64 -1.80 -12.55
N LEU A 104 -11.86 -2.23 -12.17
CA LEU A 104 -12.06 -3.12 -11.02
C LEU A 104 -11.38 -4.48 -11.22
N GLU A 105 -11.53 -5.10 -12.37
CA GLU A 105 -10.89 -6.39 -12.70
C GLU A 105 -9.36 -6.27 -12.66
N ARG A 106 -8.81 -5.21 -13.24
CA ARG A 106 -7.37 -4.93 -13.23
C ARG A 106 -6.87 -4.67 -11.82
N ILE A 107 -7.54 -3.83 -11.03
CA ILE A 107 -7.18 -3.59 -9.63
C ILE A 107 -7.17 -4.92 -8.86
N GLU A 108 -8.23 -5.71 -8.98
CA GLU A 108 -8.30 -7.03 -8.35
C GLU A 108 -7.12 -7.92 -8.76
N TYR A 109 -6.76 -7.92 -10.03
CA TYR A 109 -5.63 -8.70 -10.54
C TYR A 109 -4.28 -8.23 -9.97
N HIS A 110 -4.05 -6.92 -9.89
CA HIS A 110 -2.86 -6.34 -9.25
C HIS A 110 -2.78 -6.67 -7.75
N LEU A 111 -3.93 -6.70 -7.06
CA LEU A 111 -4.00 -7.02 -5.63
C LEU A 111 -3.67 -8.47 -5.30
N ARG A 112 -3.84 -9.42 -6.24
CA ARG A 112 -3.50 -10.84 -6.03
C ARG A 112 -2.01 -11.07 -5.78
N PHE A 113 -1.15 -10.20 -6.33
CA PHE A 113 0.31 -10.30 -6.20
C PHE A 113 0.87 -9.28 -5.20
N ALA A 114 0.01 -8.62 -4.43
CA ALA A 114 0.37 -7.54 -3.53
C ALA A 114 0.51 -8.04 -2.08
N LYS A 115 1.69 -7.80 -1.49
CA LYS A 115 1.89 -8.02 -0.05
C LYS A 115 1.04 -7.09 0.83
N ARG A 116 0.72 -5.89 0.32
CA ARG A 116 -0.01 -4.83 1.02
C ARG A 116 -1.17 -4.33 0.17
N PRO A 117 -2.32 -5.04 0.16
CA PRO A 117 -3.43 -4.73 -0.74
C PRO A 117 -4.03 -3.34 -0.49
N ASN A 118 -4.19 -2.92 0.76
CA ASN A 118 -4.74 -1.59 1.09
C ASN A 118 -3.91 -0.44 0.51
N ALA A 119 -2.59 -0.49 0.71
CA ALA A 119 -1.68 0.54 0.22
C ALA A 119 -1.63 0.55 -1.32
N LEU A 120 -1.55 -0.62 -1.94
CA LEU A 120 -1.53 -0.72 -3.41
C LEU A 120 -2.84 -0.25 -4.01
N CYS A 121 -3.99 -0.69 -3.48
CA CYS A 121 -5.30 -0.28 -3.99
C CYS A 121 -5.47 1.24 -3.92
N THR A 122 -5.08 1.85 -2.80
CA THR A 122 -5.10 3.32 -2.64
C THR A 122 -4.25 4.02 -3.69
N LEU A 123 -3.05 3.51 -3.95
CA LEU A 123 -2.14 4.06 -4.95
C LEU A 123 -2.75 3.96 -6.36
N LEU A 124 -3.15 2.76 -6.79
CA LEU A 124 -3.69 2.52 -8.13
C LEU A 124 -4.96 3.33 -8.38
N VAL A 125 -5.89 3.33 -7.43
CA VAL A 125 -7.12 4.13 -7.51
C VAL A 125 -6.82 5.62 -7.50
N GLY A 126 -5.82 6.07 -6.73
CA GLY A 126 -5.38 7.46 -6.74
C GLY A 126 -4.89 7.89 -8.11
N ARG A 127 -4.02 7.10 -8.74
CA ARG A 127 -3.48 7.39 -10.07
C ARG A 127 -4.55 7.46 -11.16
N LEU A 128 -5.55 6.57 -11.09
CA LEU A 128 -6.70 6.59 -12.00
C LEU A 128 -7.60 7.82 -11.78
N LEU A 129 -7.89 8.18 -10.52
CA LEU A 129 -8.73 9.33 -10.18
C LEU A 129 -8.06 10.68 -10.47
N GLU A 130 -6.74 10.75 -10.28
CA GLU A 130 -5.93 11.94 -10.53
C GLU A 130 -5.64 12.12 -12.04
N GLY A 131 -5.92 11.10 -12.85
CA GLY A 131 -5.66 11.11 -14.28
C GLY A 131 -4.17 11.00 -14.64
N GLU A 132 -3.33 10.50 -13.71
CA GLU A 132 -1.92 10.19 -14.02
C GLU A 132 -1.81 9.05 -15.03
N ILE A 133 -2.78 8.13 -14.98
CA ILE A 133 -2.82 6.93 -15.81
C ILE A 133 -4.27 6.74 -16.25
N ASP A 134 -4.50 6.57 -17.56
CA ASP A 134 -5.84 6.31 -18.09
C ASP A 134 -6.27 4.85 -17.88
N GLU A 135 -5.30 3.92 -17.96
CA GLU A 135 -5.53 2.47 -17.89
C GLU A 135 -4.37 1.76 -17.15
N LEU A 136 -4.72 0.86 -16.21
CA LEU A 136 -3.71 0.02 -15.56
C LEU A 136 -3.12 -1.02 -16.53
N PRO A 137 -1.81 -1.29 -16.46
CA PRO A 137 -1.16 -2.27 -17.33
C PRO A 137 -1.67 -3.68 -17.04
N ASP A 138 -1.76 -4.48 -18.10
CA ASP A 138 -2.16 -5.89 -18.02
C ASP A 138 -1.00 -6.73 -17.49
N LEU A 139 -1.28 -7.64 -16.55
CA LEU A 139 -0.28 -8.55 -16.00
C LEU A 139 -0.37 -9.96 -16.64
N THR A 140 -1.23 -10.18 -17.63
CA THR A 140 -1.46 -11.52 -18.22
C THR A 140 -0.18 -12.16 -18.76
N ASN A 141 0.67 -11.38 -19.44
CA ASN A 141 1.95 -11.88 -19.94
C ASN A 141 2.96 -12.13 -18.80
N ALA A 142 2.90 -11.31 -17.76
CA ALA A 142 3.67 -11.48 -16.54
C ALA A 142 3.31 -12.76 -15.80
N GLU A 143 2.01 -13.06 -15.66
CA GLU A 143 1.51 -14.23 -14.96
C GLU A 143 1.96 -15.51 -15.63
N LYS A 144 2.02 -15.55 -16.97
CA LYS A 144 2.61 -16.68 -17.70
C LYS A 144 4.05 -16.90 -17.24
N ILE A 145 4.87 -15.85 -17.16
CA ILE A 145 6.26 -15.97 -16.68
C ILE A 145 6.30 -16.36 -15.20
N MET A 146 5.46 -15.76 -14.34
CA MET A 146 5.40 -16.11 -12.92
C MET A 146 5.07 -17.59 -12.72
N THR A 147 4.16 -18.13 -13.52
CA THR A 147 3.72 -19.52 -13.46
C THR A 147 4.76 -20.47 -14.06
N ASP A 148 5.29 -20.14 -15.26
CA ASP A 148 6.31 -20.93 -15.96
C ASP A 148 7.55 -21.18 -15.10
N PHE A 149 7.98 -20.15 -14.36
CA PHE A 149 9.17 -20.19 -13.53
C PHE A 149 8.89 -20.46 -12.05
N LYS A 150 7.61 -20.68 -11.68
CA LYS A 150 7.16 -20.91 -10.29
C LYS A 150 7.74 -19.88 -9.31
N LEU A 151 7.54 -18.60 -9.62
CA LEU A 151 8.01 -17.51 -8.80
C LEU A 151 7.29 -17.50 -7.44
N ASP A 152 8.05 -17.25 -6.38
CA ASP A 152 7.53 -16.96 -5.05
C ASP A 152 6.77 -15.62 -5.00
N GLU A 153 6.04 -15.41 -3.91
CA GLU A 153 5.19 -14.23 -3.70
C GLU A 153 5.99 -12.92 -3.82
N ASP A 154 7.24 -12.92 -3.35
CA ASP A 154 8.15 -11.78 -3.38
C ASP A 154 8.53 -11.39 -4.80
N ALA A 155 8.92 -12.39 -5.61
CA ALA A 155 9.24 -12.21 -7.01
C ALA A 155 8.01 -11.78 -7.83
N CYS A 156 6.84 -12.37 -7.58
CA CYS A 156 5.59 -11.95 -8.22
C CYS A 156 5.26 -10.47 -7.93
N SER A 157 5.42 -10.04 -6.68
CA SER A 157 5.19 -8.64 -6.29
C SER A 157 6.14 -7.67 -7.00
N LYS A 158 7.40 -8.09 -7.18
CA LYS A 158 8.41 -7.31 -7.91
C LYS A 158 8.15 -7.28 -9.42
N MET A 159 7.72 -8.39 -10.01
CA MET A 159 7.31 -8.42 -11.42
C MET A 159 6.17 -7.43 -11.70
N ARG A 160 5.15 -7.38 -10.82
CA ARG A 160 4.06 -6.41 -10.92
C ARG A 160 4.56 -4.97 -10.89
N GLU A 161 5.47 -4.67 -9.96
CA GLU A 161 6.05 -3.33 -9.81
C GLU A 161 6.85 -2.89 -11.04
N ILE A 162 7.61 -3.81 -11.65
CA ILE A 162 8.34 -3.56 -12.90
C ILE A 162 7.36 -3.18 -14.02
N ILE A 163 6.26 -3.92 -14.18
CA ILE A 163 5.28 -3.68 -15.24
C ILE A 163 4.53 -2.36 -15.02
N GLU A 164 4.20 -2.03 -13.76
CA GLU A 164 3.59 -0.75 -13.44
C GLU A 164 4.51 0.43 -13.78
N LYS A 165 5.83 0.27 -13.65
CA LYS A 165 6.81 1.32 -13.93
C LYS A 165 7.28 1.37 -15.38
N ARG A 166 7.26 0.24 -16.09
CA ARG A 166 7.68 0.10 -17.49
C ARG A 166 6.54 -0.37 -18.39
N SER A 167 5.35 0.21 -18.22
CA SER A 167 4.17 -0.14 -19.03
C SER A 167 4.37 0.14 -20.53
N GLU A 168 5.24 1.08 -20.88
CA GLU A 168 5.56 1.42 -22.27
C GLU A 168 6.47 0.39 -22.97
N ASP A 169 7.31 -0.31 -22.19
CA ASP A 169 8.34 -1.25 -22.68
C ASP A 169 8.06 -2.70 -22.26
N GLU A 170 6.82 -3.02 -21.90
CA GLU A 170 6.43 -4.29 -21.25
C GLU A 170 7.02 -5.52 -21.97
N GLU A 171 6.82 -5.62 -23.29
CA GLU A 171 7.27 -6.79 -24.06
C GLU A 171 8.80 -6.97 -24.05
N ARG A 172 9.54 -5.87 -24.15
CA ARG A 172 11.01 -5.88 -24.13
C ARG A 172 11.51 -6.31 -22.75
N VAL A 173 10.90 -5.77 -21.70
CA VAL A 173 11.23 -6.09 -20.31
C VAL A 173 10.93 -7.56 -20.01
N LEU A 174 9.73 -8.05 -20.35
CA LEU A 174 9.34 -9.44 -20.13
C LEU A 174 10.23 -10.42 -20.90
N THR A 175 10.63 -10.07 -22.12
CA THR A 175 11.58 -10.87 -22.91
C THR A 175 12.95 -10.93 -22.25
N CYS A 176 13.46 -9.79 -21.77
CA CYS A 176 14.74 -9.71 -21.09
C CYS A 176 14.73 -10.49 -19.76
N VAL A 177 13.66 -10.33 -18.97
CA VAL A 177 13.46 -11.08 -17.74
C VAL A 177 13.41 -12.58 -18.04
N ARG A 178 12.65 -13.01 -19.05
CA ARG A 178 12.58 -14.43 -19.45
C ARG A 178 13.95 -15.00 -19.82
N LYS A 179 14.81 -14.26 -20.54
CA LYS A 179 16.19 -14.68 -20.84
C LYS A 179 17.00 -14.89 -19.56
N HIS A 180 16.94 -13.94 -18.62
CA HIS A 180 17.66 -14.01 -17.35
C HIS A 180 17.15 -15.16 -16.45
N LEU A 181 15.85 -15.41 -16.43
CA LEU A 181 15.25 -16.50 -15.65
C LEU A 181 15.62 -17.88 -16.19
N LYS A 182 15.73 -18.06 -17.51
CA LYS A 182 16.18 -19.32 -18.13
C LYS A 182 17.61 -19.70 -17.76
N ASN A 183 18.48 -18.72 -17.53
CA ASN A 183 19.89 -18.94 -17.23
C ASN A 183 20.16 -19.16 -15.73
N SER A 184 19.20 -18.84 -14.88
CA SER A 184 19.32 -18.93 -13.42
C SER A 184 18.92 -20.30 -12.88
N SER A 185 19.60 -20.74 -11.82
CA SER A 185 19.17 -21.89 -11.01
C SER A 185 18.02 -21.55 -10.06
N ASN A 186 17.84 -20.27 -9.73
CA ASN A 186 16.76 -19.78 -8.88
C ASN A 186 16.12 -18.53 -9.53
N ALA A 187 14.95 -18.73 -10.13
CA ALA A 187 14.23 -17.70 -10.87
C ALA A 187 13.80 -16.53 -9.98
N SER A 188 13.21 -16.82 -8.81
CA SER A 188 12.80 -15.80 -7.83
C SER A 188 13.94 -14.91 -7.37
N SER A 189 15.05 -15.50 -6.96
CA SER A 189 16.22 -14.74 -6.50
C SER A 189 16.83 -13.90 -7.63
N MET A 190 16.83 -14.42 -8.87
CA MET A 190 17.32 -13.67 -10.02
C MET A 190 16.41 -12.48 -10.32
N LEU A 191 15.10 -12.69 -10.32
CA LEU A 191 14.15 -11.60 -10.52
C LEU A 191 14.34 -10.51 -9.47
N CYS A 192 14.42 -10.87 -8.19
CA CYS A 192 14.62 -9.89 -7.11
C CYS A 192 15.93 -9.10 -7.26
N LYS A 193 16.99 -9.71 -7.82
CA LYS A 193 18.26 -9.03 -8.09
C LYS A 193 18.15 -8.02 -9.24
N ILE A 194 17.47 -8.37 -10.33
CA ILE A 194 17.32 -7.49 -11.50
C ILE A 194 16.18 -6.48 -11.35
N ALA A 195 15.22 -6.75 -10.47
CA ALA A 195 14.01 -5.96 -10.34
C ALA A 195 14.30 -4.50 -10.02
N ARG A 196 15.29 -4.22 -9.16
CA ARG A 196 15.64 -2.84 -8.81
C ARG A 196 16.13 -2.05 -10.03
N GLN A 197 17.00 -2.66 -10.84
CA GLN A 197 17.52 -2.01 -12.06
C GLN A 197 16.40 -1.74 -13.07
N LEU A 198 15.46 -2.69 -13.22
CA LEU A 198 14.31 -2.52 -14.10
C LEU A 198 13.30 -1.48 -13.58
N ILE A 199 13.08 -1.40 -12.26
CA ILE A 199 12.22 -0.39 -11.63
C ILE A 199 12.82 1.01 -11.78
N ASP A 200 14.14 1.12 -11.65
CA ASP A 200 14.88 2.39 -11.79
C ASP A 200 15.03 2.83 -13.27
N GLY A 201 14.51 2.05 -14.22
CA GLY A 201 14.49 2.39 -15.65
C GLY A 201 15.77 2.02 -16.40
N HIS A 202 16.69 1.27 -15.79
CA HIS A 202 17.89 0.80 -16.47
C HIS A 202 17.60 -0.44 -17.32
N ASP A 203 18.21 -0.50 -18.50
CA ASP A 203 18.22 -1.71 -19.31
C ASP A 203 19.23 -2.71 -18.75
N LEU A 204 18.80 -3.96 -18.66
CA LEU A 204 19.67 -5.04 -18.22
C LEU A 204 20.63 -5.41 -19.35
N PRO A 205 21.95 -5.57 -19.07
CA PRO A 205 22.87 -6.17 -20.02
C PRO A 205 22.42 -7.61 -20.34
N ASP A 206 22.72 -8.10 -21.55
CA ASP A 206 22.42 -9.49 -21.90
C ASP A 206 23.12 -10.44 -20.90
N PRO A 207 22.41 -11.50 -20.45
CA PRO A 207 22.95 -12.39 -19.43
C PRO A 207 24.19 -13.12 -19.99
N PRO A 208 25.25 -13.33 -19.19
CA PRO A 208 26.44 -14.03 -19.65
C PRO A 208 26.06 -15.45 -20.12
N GLU A 209 26.44 -15.79 -21.35
CA GLU A 209 26.33 -17.15 -21.86
C GLU A 209 27.10 -18.07 -20.92
N ARG A 210 26.48 -19.16 -20.46
CA ARG A 210 27.20 -20.14 -19.64
C ARG A 210 28.40 -20.65 -20.43
N PRO A 211 29.63 -20.59 -19.89
CA PRO A 211 30.68 -21.43 -20.43
C PRO A 211 30.21 -22.88 -20.35
N GLN A 212 30.29 -23.55 -21.49
CA GLN A 212 29.97 -24.96 -21.67
C GLN A 212 30.65 -25.75 -20.55
N LYS A 213 29.88 -26.56 -19.82
CA LYS A 213 30.34 -27.34 -18.67
C LYS A 213 31.46 -28.29 -19.13
N GLY A 214 32.70 -27.81 -19.09
CA GLY A 214 33.88 -28.60 -19.41
C GLY A 214 33.96 -29.75 -18.43
N LYS A 215 33.94 -30.98 -18.95
CA LYS A 215 34.40 -32.18 -18.24
C LYS A 215 35.89 -32.01 -17.94
N GLY A 216 36.22 -31.29 -16.86
CA GLY A 216 37.55 -31.29 -16.27
C GLY A 216 37.55 -32.20 -15.06
N GLY A 217 37.97 -33.45 -15.25
CA GLY A 217 38.24 -34.37 -14.15
C GLY A 217 39.44 -33.86 -13.35
N GLY A 218 39.21 -33.43 -12.11
CA GLY A 218 40.26 -33.18 -11.13
C GLY A 218 40.21 -34.28 -10.09
N LYS A 219 41.10 -35.27 -10.23
CA LYS A 219 41.41 -36.26 -9.21
C LYS A 219 42.90 -36.13 -8.88
N ASP A 220 43.19 -36.29 -7.60
CA ASP A 220 44.50 -36.53 -6.99
C ASP A 220 45.32 -35.30 -6.58
N GLY A 221 45.62 -35.27 -5.28
CA GLY A 221 46.41 -34.24 -4.60
C GLY A 221 46.27 -34.33 -3.08
N LYS A 222 46.46 -35.53 -2.54
CA LYS A 222 46.76 -35.79 -1.13
C LYS A 222 48.13 -35.17 -0.85
N ASP A 223 48.26 -34.30 0.15
CA ASP A 223 49.53 -34.14 0.84
C ASP A 223 49.28 -33.87 2.33
N ASP A 224 49.95 -34.68 3.13
CA ASP A 224 49.85 -34.85 4.57
C ASP A 224 51.08 -34.22 5.25
N GLY A 225 50.90 -33.67 6.46
CA GLY A 225 51.98 -33.35 7.41
C GLY A 225 52.34 -31.85 7.47
N GLU A 226 52.58 -31.19 8.60
CA GLU A 226 53.00 -31.59 9.95
C GLU A 226 52.63 -30.43 10.93
N ARG A 227 51.96 -30.70 12.07
CA ARG A 227 52.52 -30.74 13.44
C ARG A 227 53.05 -29.41 14.04
N GLY A 228 52.46 -29.05 15.19
CA GLY A 228 52.96 -28.08 16.19
C GLY A 228 52.15 -26.77 16.18
N GLU A 229 51.62 -26.20 17.26
CA GLU A 229 51.93 -26.32 18.68
C GLU A 229 50.69 -26.02 19.53
N ARG A 230 50.66 -26.68 20.69
CA ARG A 230 49.79 -26.39 21.82
C ARG A 230 50.11 -24.99 22.37
N ARG A 231 49.11 -24.14 22.52
CA ARG A 231 49.10 -23.14 23.60
C ARG A 231 47.71 -23.08 24.21
N ASP A 232 47.58 -23.83 25.28
CA ASP A 232 46.70 -23.53 26.40
C ASP A 232 46.82 -22.03 26.74
N ARG A 233 45.69 -21.34 26.75
CA ARG A 233 45.58 -20.08 27.48
C ARG A 233 44.21 -19.98 28.11
N ASP A 234 44.22 -20.43 29.36
CA ASP A 234 43.31 -20.05 30.42
C ASP A 234 42.90 -18.58 30.30
N GLY A 235 41.60 -18.37 30.46
CA GLY A 235 40.97 -17.06 30.38
C GLY A 235 39.64 -17.05 31.10
N ASP A 236 39.64 -17.58 32.33
CA ASP A 236 38.67 -17.28 33.38
C ASP A 236 38.23 -15.81 33.33
N ARG A 237 36.93 -15.59 33.21
CA ARG A 237 36.25 -14.43 33.82
C ARG A 237 34.76 -14.70 33.96
N HIS A 238 34.46 -15.43 35.04
CA HIS A 238 33.30 -15.19 35.87
C HIS A 238 33.12 -13.68 36.12
N HIS A 239 31.96 -13.14 35.74
CA HIS A 239 31.43 -11.98 36.43
C HIS A 239 29.93 -12.12 36.63
N ASP A 240 29.61 -12.85 37.70
CA ASP A 240 28.44 -12.64 38.53
C ASP A 240 28.31 -11.16 38.92
N ARG A 241 27.19 -10.54 38.53
CA ARG A 241 26.61 -9.44 39.30
C ARG A 241 25.11 -9.62 39.39
N ASP A 242 24.74 -10.36 40.42
CA ASP A 242 23.57 -10.13 41.24
C ASP A 242 23.42 -8.66 41.69
N ARG A 243 22.18 -8.33 42.06
CA ARG A 243 21.70 -7.23 42.93
C ARG A 243 21.33 -5.89 42.30
N ASN A 244 20.03 -5.73 42.05
CA ASN A 244 19.13 -4.82 42.81
C ASN A 244 17.76 -4.88 42.10
N ASP A 245 16.78 -5.65 42.58
CA ASP A 245 15.98 -5.41 43.78
C ASP A 245 16.09 -3.99 44.35
N ARG A 246 15.16 -3.11 43.93
CA ARG A 246 14.67 -1.97 44.71
C ARG A 246 13.31 -1.58 44.19
N GLY A 247 12.30 -2.04 44.92
CA GLY A 247 10.92 -1.64 44.70
C GLY A 247 10.70 -0.14 44.82
N HIS A 248 9.64 0.32 44.16
CA HIS A 248 8.85 1.42 44.68
C HIS A 248 7.38 1.21 44.35
N ARG A 249 6.69 0.52 45.28
CA ARG A 249 5.34 0.88 45.66
C ARG A 249 5.34 2.35 46.05
N ARG A 250 4.47 3.15 45.44
CA ARG A 250 3.90 4.33 46.11
C ARG A 250 2.49 4.58 45.61
N ASP A 251 1.59 4.18 46.49
CA ASP A 251 0.27 4.74 46.71
C ASP A 251 0.16 6.22 46.33
N ARG A 252 -0.89 6.56 45.58
CA ARG A 252 -1.58 7.84 45.76
C ARG A 252 -3.06 7.69 45.45
N SER A 253 -3.73 7.11 46.43
CA SER A 253 -5.07 7.49 46.84
C SER A 253 -5.19 9.03 46.92
N ARG A 254 -6.11 9.59 46.13
CA ARG A 254 -6.71 10.90 46.43
C ARG A 254 -8.17 10.91 46.02
N SER A 255 -8.96 10.32 46.91
CA SER A 255 -10.32 10.72 47.20
C SER A 255 -10.40 12.24 47.42
N ARG A 256 -11.27 12.90 46.67
CA ARG A 256 -11.90 14.15 47.10
C ARG A 256 -13.38 14.10 46.77
N SER A 257 -14.12 13.65 47.78
CA SER A 257 -15.53 13.91 48.00
C SER A 257 -15.81 15.41 48.05
N ARG A 258 -16.86 15.82 47.34
CA ARG A 258 -17.78 16.97 47.59
C ARG A 258 -19.00 16.61 46.73
N ASP A 259 -20.10 16.05 47.23
CA ASP A 259 -20.90 16.38 48.42
C ASP A 259 -21.30 17.86 48.48
N ARG A 260 -22.31 18.22 47.67
CA ARG A 260 -23.41 19.15 47.98
C ARG A 260 -24.61 18.70 47.13
N ARG A 261 -25.49 17.85 47.67
CA ARG A 261 -26.75 18.19 48.38
C ARG A 261 -27.68 19.14 47.62
N ASP A 262 -28.79 18.54 47.21
CA ASP A 262 -30.17 18.92 47.56
C ASP A 262 -30.63 20.36 47.35
N ARG A 263 -31.61 20.49 46.43
CA ARG A 263 -32.92 21.11 46.66
C ARG A 263 -33.87 20.60 45.55
N ARG A 264 -34.76 19.65 45.88
CA ARG A 264 -36.21 19.86 46.10
C ARG A 264 -36.82 20.76 45.01
N ASP A 265 -37.57 20.21 44.05
CA ASP A 265 -38.96 19.74 44.19
C ASP A 265 -39.88 20.75 44.90
N SER A 266 -40.73 21.43 44.12
CA SER A 266 -42.02 22.00 44.53
C SER A 266 -42.84 22.43 43.31
N ARG A 267 -43.74 21.53 42.89
CA ARG A 267 -45.18 21.75 42.63
C ARG A 267 -45.66 23.12 42.10
N GLY A 268 -46.27 23.06 40.91
CA GLY A 268 -47.68 23.38 40.69
C GLY A 268 -48.19 24.82 40.89
N ARG A 269 -48.48 25.48 39.76
CA ARG A 269 -49.82 25.99 39.42
C ARG A 269 -49.88 26.36 37.94
#